data_AF-A0A7W9PLU3-F1
#
_entry.id   AF-A0A7W9PLU3-F1
#
_cell.length_a   1.000
_cell.length_b   1.000
_cell.length_c   1.000
_cell.angle_alpha   90.00
_cell.angle_beta   90.00
_cell.angle_gamma   90.00
#
_symmetry.space_group_name_H-M   'P 1'
#
loop_
_entity.id
_entity.type
_entity.pdbx_description
1 polymer ?
#
loop_
_entity_poly.entity_id
_entity_poly.type
_entity_poly.pdbx_seq_one_letter_code
_entity_poly.pdbx_strand_id
1 'polypeptide(L)'
;MFSEAPDPTQVTEADLRQLLQTGCPGTRLVLREGRIRLAPATGDDADGKSLITRGELASRVGDRLESSTLMAEAELLNQTFGFH
;
A
#
# COMPACT_ATOMS: atom_id res chain seq x y z
N MET A 1 18.32 18.65 12.23
CA MET A 1 17.06 18.23 11.58
C MET A 1 17.13 16.73 11.43
N PHE A 2 16.44 15.99 12.28
CA PHE A 2 16.26 14.56 12.04
C PHE A 2 15.25 14.46 10.90
N SER A 3 15.68 13.98 9.74
CA SER A 3 14.75 13.42 8.78
C SER A 3 14.18 12.18 9.44
N GLU A 4 13.00 12.30 10.03
CA GLU A 4 12.21 11.15 10.46
C GLU A 4 12.05 10.29 9.20
N ALA A 5 12.78 9.18 9.16
CA ALA A 5 12.59 8.22 8.08
C ALA A 5 11.12 7.80 8.16
N PRO A 6 10.37 7.81 7.04
CA PRO A 6 8.96 7.48 7.05
C PRO A 6 8.76 6.17 7.81
N ASP A 7 7.82 6.17 8.75
CA ASP A 7 7.55 5.00 9.58
C ASP A 7 7.35 3.78 8.67
N PRO A 8 8.11 2.70 8.84
CA PRO A 8 8.04 1.56 7.93
C PRO A 8 6.68 0.85 8.00
N THR A 9 5.85 1.20 8.99
CA THR A 9 4.47 0.74 9.22
C THR A 9 3.44 1.48 8.37
N GLN A 10 3.77 2.65 7.81
CA GLN A 10 2.84 3.49 7.07
C GLN A 10 2.86 3.16 5.59
N VAL A 11 1.67 3.12 4.98
CA VAL A 11 1.53 3.08 3.53
C VAL A 11 2.03 4.40 2.97
N THR A 12 2.89 4.34 1.96
CA THR A 12 3.38 5.52 1.25
C THR A 12 2.90 5.54 -0.20
N GLU A 13 3.04 6.71 -0.86
CA GLU A 13 2.82 6.82 -2.31
C GLU A 13 3.67 5.82 -3.09
N ALA A 14 4.92 5.61 -2.68
CA ALA A 14 5.84 4.69 -3.35
C ALA A 14 5.32 3.25 -3.30
N ASP A 15 4.75 2.80 -2.18
CA ASP A 15 4.17 1.46 -2.03
C ASP A 15 2.96 1.26 -2.96
N LEU A 16 2.06 2.24 -3.00
CA LEU A 16 0.88 2.21 -3.87
C LEU A 16 1.27 2.26 -5.35
N ARG A 17 2.24 3.11 -5.69
CA ARG A 17 2.81 3.19 -7.03
C ARG A 17 3.46 1.88 -7.43
N GLN A 18 4.19 1.23 -6.53
CA GLN A 18 4.81 -0.07 -6.78
C GLN A 18 3.76 -1.17 -6.96
N LEU A 19 2.67 -1.13 -6.18
CA LEU A 19 1.52 -2.01 -6.34
C LEU A 19 0.86 -1.85 -7.71
N LEU A 20 0.63 -0.61 -8.18
CA LEU A 20 0.02 -0.34 -9.48
C LEU A 20 0.92 -0.70 -10.66
N GLN A 21 2.23 -0.46 -10.53
CA GLN A 21 3.23 -0.91 -11.50
C GLN A 21 3.33 -2.44 -11.55
N THR A 22 2.85 -3.14 -10.52
CA THR A 22 2.78 -4.60 -10.55
C THR A 22 1.64 -5.00 -11.49
N GLY A 23 1.97 -5.57 -12.65
CA GLY A 23 0.98 -5.97 -13.66
C GLY A 23 -0.01 -7.04 -13.21
N CYS A 24 0.19 -7.66 -12.04
CA CYS A 24 -0.67 -8.70 -11.50
C CYS A 24 -1.83 -8.08 -10.69
N PRO A 25 -3.10 -8.27 -11.11
CA PRO A 25 -4.26 -7.76 -10.37
C PRO A 25 -4.43 -8.40 -8.98
N GLY A 26 -3.85 -9.59 -8.77
CA GLY A 26 -3.85 -10.27 -7.47
C GLY A 26 -2.81 -9.77 -6.48
N THR A 27 -1.86 -8.92 -6.87
CA THR A 27 -0.90 -8.37 -5.91
C THR A 27 -1.63 -7.50 -4.90
N ARG A 28 -1.20 -7.52 -3.63
CA ARG A 28 -1.79 -6.75 -2.54
C ARG A 28 -0.71 -6.19 -1.63
N LEU A 29 -1.00 -5.06 -1.01
CA LEU A 29 -0.20 -4.55 0.09
C LEU A 29 -0.64 -5.21 1.39
N VAL A 30 0.34 -5.69 2.14
CA VAL A 30 0.16 -6.31 3.45
C VAL A 30 1.05 -5.60 4.47
N LEU A 31 0.54 -5.42 5.68
CA LEU A 31 1.36 -5.08 6.83
C LEU A 31 1.81 -6.37 7.50
N ARG A 32 3.13 -6.60 7.53
CA ARG A 32 3.75 -7.75 8.19
C ARG A 32 4.86 -7.26 9.11
N GLU A 33 4.85 -7.67 10.37
CA GLU A 33 5.86 -7.29 11.38
C GLU A 33 6.10 -5.76 11.46
N GLY A 34 5.02 -4.97 11.35
CA GLY A 34 5.12 -3.51 11.35
C GLY A 34 5.80 -2.94 10.09
N ARG A 35 5.80 -3.67 8.98
CA ARG A 35 6.33 -3.20 7.70
C ARG A 35 5.35 -3.43 6.56
N ILE A 36 5.22 -2.42 5.70
CA ILE A 36 4.48 -2.56 4.45
C ILE A 36 5.27 -3.42 3.45
N ARG A 37 4.62 -4.43 2.89
CA ARG A 37 5.18 -5.30 1.85
C ARG A 37 4.13 -5.63 0.79
N LEU A 38 4.61 -5.91 -0.42
CA LEU A 38 3.77 -6.44 -1.49
C LEU A 38 3.75 -7.96 -1.40
N ALA A 39 2.56 -8.54 -1.36
CA ALA A 39 2.34 -9.98 -1.40
C ALA A 39 1.51 -10.35 -2.65
N PRO A 40 1.83 -11.47 -3.33
CA PRO A 40 0.99 -12.00 -4.40
C PRO A 40 -0.29 -12.64 -3.85
N ALA A 41 -1.38 -12.65 -4.63
CA ALA A 41 -2.65 -13.28 -4.24
C ALA A 41 -2.53 -14.78 -3.89
N THR A 42 -1.59 -15.47 -4.51
CA THR A 42 -1.43 -16.93 -4.44
C THR A 42 -0.35 -17.37 -3.44
N GLY A 43 0.27 -16.42 -2.73
CA GLY A 43 1.25 -16.72 -1.69
C GLY A 43 0.56 -16.95 -0.34
N ASP A 44 1.08 -17.92 0.42
CA ASP A 44 0.73 -18.21 1.82
C ASP A 44 1.20 -17.05 2.74
N ASP A 45 0.87 -15.82 2.39
CA ASP A 45 1.05 -14.63 3.24
C ASP A 45 -0.22 -14.46 4.08
N ALA A 46 -0.53 -15.48 4.88
CA ALA A 46 -1.59 -15.45 5.89
C ALA A 46 -1.18 -14.66 7.15
N ASP A 47 0.11 -14.34 7.28
CA ASP A 47 0.69 -13.71 8.46
C ASP A 47 0.67 -12.16 8.43
N GLY A 48 0.17 -11.57 7.33
CA GLY A 48 0.12 -10.12 7.13
C GLY A 48 -1.32 -9.59 7.03
N LYS A 49 -1.58 -8.44 7.67
CA LYS A 49 -2.86 -7.74 7.51
C LYS A 49 -2.95 -7.16 6.11
N SER A 50 -3.82 -7.72 5.28
CA SER A 50 -4.09 -7.20 3.93
C SER A 50 -4.73 -5.81 4.01
N LEU A 51 -4.12 -4.84 3.33
CA LEU A 51 -4.56 -3.45 3.35
C LEU A 51 -5.41 -3.13 2.13
N ILE A 52 -4.85 -3.37 0.93
CA ILE A 52 -5.51 -3.11 -0.34
C ILE A 52 -4.91 -3.99 -1.45
N THR A 53 -5.71 -4.41 -2.42
CA THR A 53 -5.24 -5.14 -3.61
C THR A 53 -4.97 -4.18 -4.76
N ARG A 54 -4.19 -4.61 -5.76
CA ARG A 54 -3.97 -3.84 -6.99
C ARG A 54 -5.31 -3.53 -7.66
N GLY A 55 -6.20 -4.52 -7.78
CA GLY A 55 -7.53 -4.33 -8.37
C GLY A 55 -8.36 -3.27 -7.64
N GLU A 56 -8.39 -3.32 -6.31
CA GLU A 56 -9.09 -2.32 -5.48
C GLU A 56 -8.47 -0.94 -5.62
N LEU A 57 -7.13 -0.84 -5.53
CA LEU A 57 -6.42 0.43 -5.68
C LEU A 57 -6.67 1.04 -7.06
N ALA A 58 -6.54 0.26 -8.13
CA ALA A 58 -6.84 0.69 -9.49
C ALA A 58 -8.32 1.08 -9.67
N SER A 59 -9.25 0.45 -8.95
CA SER A 59 -10.65 0.87 -8.97
C SER A 59 -10.90 2.20 -8.25
N ARG A 60 -10.06 2.56 -7.27
CA ARG A 60 -10.16 3.81 -6.49
C ARG A 60 -9.44 4.98 -7.13
N VAL A 61 -8.18 4.79 -7.52
CA VAL A 61 -7.36 5.85 -8.13
C VAL A 61 -7.46 5.87 -9.66
N GLY A 62 -8.01 4.81 -10.26
CA GLY A 62 -8.01 4.61 -11.71
C GLY A 62 -6.65 4.17 -12.24
N ASP A 63 -6.43 4.39 -13.53
CA ASP A 63 -5.10 4.24 -14.16
C ASP A 63 -4.20 5.47 -13.93
N ARG A 64 -4.64 6.42 -13.09
CA ARG A 64 -3.91 7.67 -12.82
C ARG A 64 -2.87 7.45 -11.73
N LEU A 65 -1.60 7.36 -12.14
CA LEU A 65 -0.42 7.34 -11.27
C LEU A 65 -0.03 8.75 -10.78
N GLU A 66 -1.03 9.55 -10.39
CA GLU A 66 -0.81 10.91 -9.89
C GLU A 66 -0.34 10.86 -8.43
N SER A 67 0.85 11.40 -8.15
CA SER A 67 1.46 11.38 -6.81
C SER A 67 0.53 11.95 -5.72
N SER A 68 -0.21 13.03 -6.01
CA SER A 68 -1.15 13.63 -5.06
C SER A 68 -2.33 12.70 -4.72
N THR A 69 -2.82 11.94 -5.70
CA THR A 69 -3.92 10.97 -5.49
C THR A 69 -3.43 9.77 -4.69
N LEU A 70 -2.23 9.27 -4.98
CA LEU A 70 -1.62 8.17 -4.23
C LEU A 70 -1.30 8.59 -2.79
N MET A 71 -0.79 9.80 -2.56
CA MET A 71 -0.58 10.32 -1.20
C MET A 71 -1.88 10.39 -0.41
N ALA A 72 -2.95 10.93 -1.00
CA ALA A 72 -4.24 11.02 -0.33
C ALA A 72 -4.80 9.62 0.01
N GLU A 73 -4.67 8.65 -0.90
CA GLU A 73 -5.12 7.28 -0.66
C GLU A 73 -4.26 6.57 0.40
N ALA A 74 -2.94 6.79 0.40
CA ALA A 74 -2.04 6.29 1.42
C ALA A 74 -2.41 6.81 2.82
N GLU A 75 -2.66 8.12 2.94
CA GLU A 75 -3.09 8.74 4.19
C GLU A 75 -4.46 8.20 4.66
N LEU A 76 -5.39 7.99 3.73
CA LEU A 76 -6.70 7.41 4.03
C LEU A 76 -6.59 5.97 4.51
N LEU A 77 -5.72 5.16 3.89
CA LEU A 77 -5.42 3.80 4.35
C LEU A 77 -4.78 3.84 5.75
N ASN A 78 -3.82 4.73 5.98
CA ASN A 78 -3.17 4.88 7.28
C ASN A 78 -4.18 5.21 8.39
N GLN A 79 -5.07 6.16 8.16
CA GLN A 79 -6.14 6.50 9.10
C GLN A 79 -7.12 5.34 9.31
N THR A 80 -7.51 4.65 8.22
CA THR A 80 -8.46 3.52 8.27
C THR A 80 -7.90 2.36 9.08
N PHE A 81 -6.60 2.08 8.95
CA PHE A 81 -5.93 0.99 9.65
C PHE A 81 -5.37 1.38 11.02
N GLY A 82 -5.42 2.66 11.38
CA GLY A 82 -4.94 3.18 12.66
C GLY A 82 -3.41 3.25 12.73
N PHE A 83 -2.72 3.45 11.61
CA PHE A 83 -1.29 3.76 11.60
C PHE A 83 -1.14 5.23 12.01
N HIS A 84 -0.51 5.48 13.16
CA HIS A 84 -0.44 6.79 13.82
C HIS A 84 0.96 7.09 14.33
#